data_AF-A0A9X9CBD6-F1
#
_entry.id   AF-A0A9X9CBD6-F1
#
_cell.length_a   1.000
_cell.length_b   1.000
_cell.length_c   1.000
_cell.angle_alpha   90.00
_cell.angle_beta   90.00
_cell.angle_gamma   90.00
#
_symmetry.space_group_name_H-M   'P 1'
#
loop_
_entity.id
_entity.type
_entity.pdbx_description
1 polymer ?
#
loop_
_entity_poly.entity_id
_entity_poly.type
_entity_poly.pdbx_seq_one_letter_code
_entity_poly.pdbx_strand_id
1 'polypeptide(L)'
;MQKIKKFLEKTKELLEKIPSKFLLYSTAGAYELTTILVYVYWCTEKLYLKADGIKEIQDFVKTLVSTNLSVSLGVAALMVGVAALNTKVFEHDDSIKKEFLGTLNALIMFIFMNFIFLSFSYQKGLISKMIFDAIILFGSAISLIWLMKYVFTLCSKTIRAIE
;
A
#
# COMPACT_ATOMS: atom_id res chain seq x y z
N MET A 1 -8.95 -10.04 -35.14
CA MET A 1 -7.62 -10.31 -34.52
C MET A 1 -6.65 -9.13 -34.60
N GLN A 2 -6.41 -8.53 -35.77
CA GLN A 2 -5.47 -7.39 -35.94
C GLN A 2 -5.78 -6.14 -35.10
N LYS A 3 -7.06 -5.75 -34.96
CA LYS A 3 -7.46 -4.60 -34.13
C LYS A 3 -7.14 -4.78 -32.65
N ILE A 4 -7.25 -6.00 -32.12
CA ILE A 4 -6.94 -6.33 -30.72
C ILE A 4 -5.43 -6.29 -30.48
N LYS A 5 -4.64 -6.82 -31.43
CA LYS A 5 -3.18 -6.75 -31.40
C LYS A 5 -2.68 -5.30 -31.41
N LYS A 6 -3.23 -4.47 -32.29
CA LYS A 6 -2.89 -3.04 -32.40
C LYS A 6 -3.32 -2.24 -31.18
N PHE A 7 -4.43 -2.61 -30.53
CA PHE A 7 -4.86 -2.02 -29.26
C PHE A 7 -3.89 -2.38 -28.12
N LEU A 8 -3.52 -3.67 -28.00
CA LEU A 8 -2.56 -4.17 -27.01
C LEU A 8 -1.17 -3.55 -27.15
N GLU A 9 -0.66 -3.38 -28.38
CA GLU A 9 0.62 -2.69 -28.62
C GLU A 9 0.52 -1.22 -28.21
N LYS A 10 -0.59 -0.56 -28.50
CA LYS A 10 -0.80 0.85 -28.15
C LYS A 10 -0.92 1.07 -26.65
N THR A 11 -1.55 0.15 -25.92
CA THR A 11 -1.57 0.18 -24.44
C THR A 11 -0.21 -0.15 -23.85
N LYS A 12 0.57 -1.06 -24.46
CA LYS A 12 1.94 -1.37 -24.04
C LYS A 12 2.87 -0.15 -24.21
N GLU A 13 2.82 0.51 -25.37
CA GLU A 13 3.55 1.76 -25.63
C GLU A 13 3.15 2.90 -24.68
N LEU A 14 1.85 2.97 -24.33
CA LEU A 14 1.36 3.92 -23.34
C LEU A 14 1.89 3.59 -21.94
N LEU A 15 1.91 2.31 -21.55
CA LEU A 15 2.45 1.86 -20.27
C LEU A 15 3.96 2.13 -20.14
N GLU A 16 4.72 1.91 -21.22
CA GLU A 16 6.17 2.18 -21.27
C GLU A 16 6.49 3.68 -21.21
N LYS A 17 5.60 4.54 -21.73
CA LYS A 17 5.77 6.01 -21.69
C LYS A 17 5.31 6.65 -20.39
N ILE A 18 4.49 5.98 -19.58
CA ILE A 18 4.06 6.52 -18.30
C ILE A 18 5.25 6.40 -17.32
N PRO A 19 5.74 7.53 -16.76
CA PRO A 19 6.78 7.46 -15.74
C PRO A 19 6.28 6.57 -14.60
N SER A 20 7.06 5.59 -14.16
CA SER A 20 6.73 4.73 -13.01
C SER A 20 6.31 5.55 -11.77
N LYS A 21 6.88 6.75 -11.63
CA LYS A 21 6.48 7.76 -10.65
C LYS A 21 5.03 8.24 -10.81
N PHE A 22 4.58 8.52 -12.04
CA PHE A 22 3.20 8.96 -12.29
C PHE A 22 2.19 7.89 -11.91
N LEU A 23 2.45 6.62 -12.27
CA LEU A 23 1.61 5.50 -11.84
C LEU A 23 1.55 5.42 -10.31
N LEU A 24 2.68 5.46 -9.61
CA LEU A 24 2.71 5.46 -8.14
C LEU A 24 1.86 6.59 -7.55
N TYR A 25 2.06 7.83 -8.00
CA TYR A 25 1.35 9.00 -7.46
C TYR A 25 -0.14 9.00 -7.81
N SER A 26 -0.49 8.52 -9.00
CA SER A 26 -1.88 8.34 -9.43
C SER A 26 -2.60 7.34 -8.52
N THR A 27 -2.02 6.17 -8.28
CA THR A 27 -2.64 5.14 -7.44
C THR A 27 -2.70 5.58 -5.98
N ALA A 28 -1.65 6.25 -5.49
CA ALA A 28 -1.62 6.82 -4.14
C ALA A 28 -2.73 7.87 -3.96
N GLY A 29 -2.89 8.80 -4.91
CA GLY A 29 -3.93 9.82 -4.86
C GLY A 29 -5.34 9.23 -4.94
N ALA A 30 -5.56 8.23 -5.80
CA ALA A 30 -6.84 7.52 -5.86
C ALA A 30 -7.17 6.81 -4.54
N TYR A 31 -6.17 6.20 -3.91
CA TYR A 31 -6.32 5.53 -2.62
C TYR A 31 -6.66 6.51 -1.49
N GLU A 32 -5.94 7.63 -1.42
CA GLU A 32 -6.21 8.70 -0.44
C GLU A 32 -7.62 9.28 -0.62
N LEU A 33 -8.02 9.56 -1.86
CA LEU A 33 -9.36 10.08 -2.15
C LEU A 33 -10.46 9.09 -1.75
N THR A 34 -10.24 7.79 -1.99
CA THR A 34 -11.18 6.74 -1.55
C THR A 34 -11.28 6.69 -0.02
N THR A 35 -10.16 6.85 0.68
CA THR A 35 -10.07 6.89 2.15
C THR A 35 -10.89 8.06 2.71
N ILE A 36 -10.79 9.25 2.10
CA ILE A 36 -11.56 10.44 2.47
C ILE A 36 -13.05 10.21 2.24
N LEU A 37 -13.43 9.66 1.09
CA LEU A 37 -14.85 9.41 0.76
C LEU A 37 -15.51 8.43 1.73
N VAL A 38 -14.79 7.37 2.13
CA VAL A 38 -15.26 6.42 3.15
C VAL A 38 -15.52 7.14 4.49
N TYR A 39 -14.61 7.99 4.93
CA TYR A 39 -14.78 8.74 6.17
C TYR A 39 -15.96 9.72 6.10
N VAL A 40 -16.09 10.45 4.98
CA VAL A 40 -17.23 11.35 4.75
C VAL A 40 -18.55 10.58 4.76
N TYR A 41 -18.59 9.41 4.12
CA TYR A 41 -19.77 8.54 4.14
C TYR A 41 -20.18 8.16 5.57
N TRP A 42 -19.24 7.73 6.42
CA TRP A 42 -19.52 7.39 7.81
C TRP A 42 -20.15 8.54 8.61
N CYS A 43 -19.64 9.75 8.39
CA CYS A 43 -20.16 10.96 9.02
C CYS A 43 -21.55 11.34 8.49
N THR A 44 -21.75 11.26 7.17
CA THR A 44 -22.99 11.70 6.51
C THR A 44 -24.17 10.78 6.83
N GLU A 45 -23.92 9.46 6.85
CA GLU A 45 -24.92 8.44 7.22
C GLU A 45 -25.14 8.30 8.74
N LYS A 46 -24.42 9.12 9.52
CA LYS A 46 -24.47 9.12 10.99
C LYS A 46 -24.22 7.72 11.58
N LEU A 47 -23.31 6.95 10.97
CA LEU A 47 -23.01 5.58 11.40
C LEU A 47 -22.53 5.53 12.85
N TYR A 48 -21.82 6.56 13.29
CA TYR A 48 -21.37 6.75 14.67
C TYR A 48 -22.50 6.85 15.71
N LEU A 49 -23.74 7.13 15.30
CA LEU A 49 -24.89 7.22 16.20
C LEU A 49 -25.68 5.91 16.31
N LYS A 50 -25.38 4.92 15.44
CA LYS A 50 -26.11 3.65 15.35
C LYS A 50 -25.21 2.51 15.82
N ALA A 51 -25.73 1.61 16.66
CA ALA A 51 -24.96 0.44 17.11
C ALA A 51 -24.50 -0.44 15.92
N ASP A 52 -25.37 -0.62 14.93
CA ASP A 52 -25.05 -1.35 13.69
C ASP A 52 -24.02 -0.60 12.84
N GLY A 53 -24.06 0.74 12.83
CA GLY A 53 -23.10 1.56 12.11
C GLY A 53 -21.69 1.50 12.72
N ILE A 54 -21.57 1.47 14.05
CA ILE A 54 -20.28 1.26 14.73
C ILE A 54 -19.72 -0.12 14.38
N LYS A 55 -20.57 -1.15 14.28
CA LYS A 55 -20.14 -2.48 13.85
C LYS A 55 -19.65 -2.48 12.40
N GLU A 56 -20.34 -1.78 11.50
CA GLU A 56 -19.92 -1.63 10.09
C GLU A 56 -18.54 -0.96 9.97
N ILE A 57 -18.33 0.14 10.71
CA ILE A 57 -17.01 0.81 10.78
C ILE A 57 -15.96 -0.16 11.31
N GLN A 58 -16.27 -0.88 12.39
CA GLN A 58 -15.36 -1.86 12.98
C GLN A 58 -14.94 -2.95 11.99
N ASP A 59 -15.91 -3.53 11.27
CA ASP A 59 -15.68 -4.61 10.32
C ASP A 59 -14.92 -4.09 9.09
N PHE A 60 -15.18 -2.87 8.64
CA PHE A 60 -14.40 -2.20 7.60
C PHE A 60 -12.94 -2.01 8.02
N VAL A 61 -12.69 -1.43 9.20
CA VAL A 61 -11.33 -1.17 9.70
C VAL A 61 -10.56 -2.48 9.84
N LYS A 62 -11.18 -3.53 10.39
CA LYS A 62 -10.55 -4.87 10.45
C LYS A 62 -10.17 -5.37 9.05
N THR A 63 -11.09 -5.28 8.11
CA THR A 63 -10.86 -5.74 6.73
C THR A 63 -9.73 -4.96 6.06
N LEU A 64 -9.72 -3.63 6.20
CA LEU A 64 -8.68 -2.76 5.70
C LEU A 64 -7.30 -3.17 6.23
N VAL A 65 -7.18 -3.31 7.55
CA VAL A 65 -5.91 -3.62 8.21
C VAL A 65 -5.45 -5.04 7.92
N SER A 66 -6.36 -6.02 7.89
CA SER A 66 -6.05 -7.40 7.48
C SER A 66 -5.60 -7.47 6.01
N THR A 67 -6.20 -6.66 5.13
CA THR A 67 -5.79 -6.55 3.73
C THR A 67 -4.38 -5.97 3.63
N ASN A 68 -4.07 -4.91 4.39
CA ASN A 68 -2.73 -4.35 4.48
C ASN A 68 -1.70 -5.37 4.96
N LEU A 69 -2.01 -6.14 6.01
CA LEU A 69 -1.13 -7.22 6.45
C LEU A 69 -0.90 -8.28 5.35
N SER A 70 -1.92 -8.57 4.55
CA SER A 70 -1.76 -9.48 3.40
C SER A 70 -0.89 -8.88 2.28
N VAL A 71 -1.01 -7.56 2.01
CA VAL A 71 -0.12 -6.84 1.09
C VAL A 71 1.33 -6.93 1.58
N SER A 72 1.57 -6.87 2.89
CA SER A 72 2.92 -7.00 3.45
C SER A 72 3.59 -8.33 3.09
N LEU A 73 2.83 -9.43 3.06
CA LEU A 73 3.31 -10.74 2.59
C LEU A 73 3.66 -10.72 1.10
N GLY A 74 2.84 -10.08 0.27
CA GLY A 74 3.14 -9.89 -1.15
C GLY A 74 4.42 -9.08 -1.38
N VAL A 75 4.63 -8.02 -0.59
CA VAL A 75 5.86 -7.22 -0.63
C VAL A 75 7.07 -8.01 -0.15
N ALA A 76 6.93 -8.83 0.90
CA ALA A 76 8.00 -9.71 1.36
C ALA A 76 8.42 -10.71 0.27
N ALA A 77 7.47 -11.31 -0.44
CA ALA A 77 7.75 -12.18 -1.57
C ALA A 77 8.48 -11.45 -2.71
N LEU A 78 8.09 -10.21 -3.03
CA LEU A 78 8.81 -9.37 -4.00
C LEU A 78 10.25 -9.11 -3.56
N MET A 79 10.48 -8.80 -2.29
CA MET A 79 11.84 -8.60 -1.76
C MET A 79 12.69 -9.88 -1.86
N VAL A 80 12.13 -11.05 -1.57
CA VAL A 80 12.83 -12.33 -1.78
C VAL A 80 13.17 -12.53 -3.26
N GLY A 81 12.26 -12.20 -4.17
CA GLY A 81 12.52 -12.22 -5.61
C GLY A 81 13.67 -11.29 -6.03
N VAL A 82 13.67 -10.06 -5.51
CA VAL A 82 14.77 -9.09 -5.73
C VAL A 82 16.10 -9.63 -5.20
N ALA A 83 16.11 -10.22 -4.00
CA ALA A 83 17.30 -10.82 -3.43
C ALA A 83 17.84 -11.97 -4.28
N ALA A 84 16.96 -12.83 -4.80
CA ALA A 84 17.32 -13.96 -5.66
C ALA A 84 17.89 -13.52 -7.01
N LEU A 85 17.26 -12.53 -7.66
CA LEU A 85 17.71 -11.99 -8.95
C LEU A 85 19.08 -11.29 -8.86
N ASN A 86 19.42 -10.80 -7.68
CA ASN A 86 20.55 -9.90 -7.49
C ASN A 86 21.72 -10.56 -6.71
N THR A 87 21.76 -11.89 -6.65
CA THR A 87 22.77 -12.68 -5.91
C THR A 87 24.21 -12.43 -6.35
N LYS A 88 24.46 -11.95 -7.58
CA LYS A 88 25.79 -11.52 -8.07
C LYS A 88 26.10 -10.03 -7.89
N VAL A 89 25.10 -9.19 -7.57
CA VAL A 89 25.20 -7.72 -7.56
C VAL A 89 25.18 -7.17 -6.13
N PHE A 90 24.57 -7.88 -5.17
CA PHE A 90 24.65 -7.52 -3.74
C PHE A 90 26.07 -7.56 -3.16
N GLU A 91 27.03 -8.18 -3.84
CA GLU A 91 28.45 -8.11 -3.46
C GLU A 91 29.09 -6.76 -3.83
N HIS A 92 28.58 -6.01 -4.82
CA HIS A 92 29.30 -4.88 -5.43
C HIS A 92 28.48 -3.57 -5.61
N ASP A 93 27.15 -3.56 -5.44
CA ASP A 93 26.33 -2.33 -5.56
C ASP A 93 25.71 -1.90 -4.20
N ASP A 94 26.43 -1.00 -3.51
CA ASP A 94 26.00 -0.39 -2.24
C ASP A 94 24.66 0.35 -2.36
N SER A 95 24.28 0.80 -3.56
CA SER A 95 23.05 1.56 -3.77
C SER A 95 21.80 0.68 -3.68
N ILE A 96 21.84 -0.55 -4.21
CA ILE A 96 20.71 -1.49 -4.15
C ILE A 96 20.56 -2.04 -2.73
N LYS A 97 21.70 -2.32 -2.06
CA LYS A 97 21.69 -2.76 -0.66
C LYS A 97 21.02 -1.76 0.28
N LYS A 98 21.32 -0.47 0.10
CA LYS A 98 20.69 0.61 0.86
C LYS A 98 19.17 0.66 0.64
N GLU A 99 18.71 0.52 -0.59
CA GLU A 99 17.28 0.55 -0.92
C GLU A 99 16.54 -0.70 -0.44
N PHE A 100 17.21 -1.86 -0.46
CA PHE A 100 16.68 -3.09 0.08
C PHE A 100 16.44 -2.97 1.59
N LEU A 101 17.44 -2.48 2.34
CA LEU A 101 17.31 -2.23 3.77
C LEU A 101 16.27 -1.15 4.08
N GLY A 102 16.20 -0.09 3.26
CA GLY A 102 15.17 0.93 3.37
C GLY A 102 13.76 0.35 3.20
N THR A 103 13.59 -0.53 2.22
CA THR A 103 12.33 -1.23 1.97
C THR A 103 11.99 -2.21 3.10
N LEU A 104 12.98 -2.93 3.63
CA LEU A 104 12.80 -3.80 4.79
C LEU A 104 12.31 -3.03 6.02
N ASN A 105 12.94 -1.89 6.31
CA ASN A 105 12.56 -1.06 7.43
C ASN A 105 11.14 -0.49 7.25
N ALA A 106 10.80 -0.04 6.03
CA ALA A 106 9.45 0.41 5.71
C ALA A 106 8.41 -0.72 5.87
N LEU A 107 8.75 -1.95 5.47
CA LEU A 107 7.88 -3.12 5.62
C LEU A 107 7.63 -3.45 7.10
N ILE A 108 8.69 -3.48 7.91
CA ILE A 108 8.59 -3.73 9.36
C ILE A 108 7.70 -2.66 10.03
N MET A 109 7.94 -1.38 9.73
CA MET A 109 7.11 -0.28 10.24
C MET A 109 5.65 -0.39 9.80
N PHE A 110 5.41 -0.75 8.53
CA PHE A 110 4.07 -0.94 7.99
C PHE A 110 3.33 -2.09 8.70
N ILE A 111 3.99 -3.23 8.91
CA ILE A 111 3.42 -4.37 9.66
C ILE A 111 3.12 -3.95 11.09
N PHE A 112 4.05 -3.27 11.76
CA PHE A 112 3.88 -2.84 13.15
C PHE A 112 2.71 -1.88 13.33
N MET A 113 2.61 -0.85 12.47
CA MET A 113 1.49 0.10 12.51
C MET A 113 0.15 -0.58 12.24
N ASN A 114 0.08 -1.48 11.24
CA ASN A 114 -1.14 -2.22 10.97
C ASN A 114 -1.49 -3.21 12.09
N PHE A 115 -0.51 -3.80 12.76
CA PHE A 115 -0.78 -4.65 13.93
C PHE A 115 -1.37 -3.85 15.11
N ILE A 116 -0.87 -2.64 15.34
CA ILE A 116 -1.43 -1.71 16.32
C ILE A 116 -2.89 -1.35 15.95
N PHE A 117 -3.13 -0.95 14.70
CA PHE A 117 -4.48 -0.62 14.22
C PHE A 117 -5.44 -1.80 14.30
N LEU A 118 -4.96 -3.02 14.03
CA LEU A 118 -5.76 -4.22 14.16
C LEU A 118 -6.16 -4.44 15.63
N SER A 119 -5.19 -4.33 16.54
CA SER A 119 -5.43 -4.48 17.99
C SER A 119 -6.46 -3.47 18.49
N PHE A 120 -6.33 -2.23 18.04
CA PHE A 120 -7.26 -1.15 18.28
C PHE A 120 -8.66 -1.41 17.71
N SER A 121 -8.73 -2.06 16.55
CA SER A 121 -10.02 -2.36 15.91
C SER A 121 -10.88 -3.36 16.68
N TYR A 122 -10.30 -4.15 17.59
CA TYR A 122 -11.06 -5.05 18.46
C TYR A 122 -11.66 -4.35 19.68
N GLN A 123 -11.19 -3.16 20.02
CA GLN A 123 -11.66 -2.42 21.19
C GLN A 123 -12.83 -1.50 20.80
N LYS A 124 -14.06 -1.93 21.13
CA LYS A 124 -15.30 -1.17 20.84
C LYS A 124 -15.27 0.29 21.32
N GLY A 125 -14.66 0.56 22.47
CA GLY A 125 -14.57 1.92 23.03
C GLY A 125 -13.63 2.86 22.28
N LEU A 126 -12.76 2.33 21.42
CA LEU A 126 -11.87 3.11 20.55
C LEU A 126 -12.51 3.36 19.18
N ILE A 127 -13.16 2.36 18.59
CA ILE A 127 -13.86 2.46 17.30
C ILE A 127 -15.18 3.27 17.36
N SER A 128 -15.65 3.62 18.56
CA SER A 128 -16.74 4.58 18.70
C SER A 128 -16.28 6.05 18.61
N LYS A 129 -14.97 6.31 18.48
CA LYS A 129 -14.41 7.66 18.45
C LYS A 129 -14.00 8.03 17.03
N MET A 130 -14.77 8.94 16.42
CA MET A 130 -14.52 9.50 15.07
C MET A 130 -13.07 9.89 14.79
N ILE A 131 -12.40 10.53 15.76
CA ILE A 131 -11.01 10.98 15.62
C ILE A 131 -10.07 9.78 15.48
N PHE A 132 -10.34 8.71 16.21
CA PHE A 132 -9.48 7.55 16.26
C PHE A 132 -9.59 6.72 14.98
N ASP A 133 -10.79 6.55 14.43
CA ASP A 133 -10.94 5.86 13.14
C ASP A 133 -10.35 6.67 11.99
N ALA A 134 -10.41 8.01 12.06
CA ALA A 134 -9.70 8.86 11.11
C ALA A 134 -8.18 8.61 11.16
N ILE A 135 -7.60 8.53 12.37
CA ILE A 135 -6.18 8.20 12.55
C ILE A 135 -5.86 6.83 11.94
N ILE A 136 -6.72 5.83 12.13
CA ILE A 136 -6.51 4.49 11.57
C ILE A 136 -6.59 4.51 10.04
N LEU A 137 -7.63 5.12 9.46
CA LEU A 137 -7.81 5.23 8.01
C LEU A 137 -6.64 5.95 7.33
N PHE A 138 -6.35 7.18 7.79
CA PHE A 138 -5.31 8.00 7.19
C PHE A 138 -3.91 7.45 7.49
N GLY A 139 -3.67 6.96 8.71
CA GLY A 139 -2.43 6.30 9.07
C GLY A 139 -2.17 5.05 8.24
N SER A 140 -3.20 4.23 8.00
CA SER A 140 -3.12 3.07 7.10
C SER A 140 -2.81 3.49 5.66
N ALA A 141 -3.43 4.56 5.18
CA ALA A 141 -3.17 5.09 3.84
C ALA A 141 -1.75 5.60 3.66
N ILE A 142 -1.29 6.47 4.56
CA ILE A 142 0.03 7.06 4.50
C ILE A 142 1.10 5.97 4.61
N SER A 143 0.93 5.00 5.53
CA SER A 143 1.89 3.91 5.70
C SER A 143 1.97 3.00 4.47
N LEU A 144 0.85 2.71 3.81
CA LEU A 144 0.84 1.93 2.56
C LEU A 144 1.54 2.68 1.42
N ILE A 145 1.20 3.96 1.22
CA ILE A 145 1.82 4.81 0.19
C ILE A 145 3.34 4.89 0.40
N TRP A 146 3.76 5.05 1.66
CA TRP A 146 5.16 5.07 2.05
C TRP A 146 5.84 3.75 1.69
N LEU A 147 5.27 2.60 2.07
CA LEU A 147 5.82 1.28 1.73
C LEU A 147 5.97 1.12 0.21
N MET A 148 4.91 1.44 -0.54
CA MET A 148 4.92 1.30 -1.99
C MET A 148 6.00 2.18 -2.65
N LYS A 149 6.23 3.40 -2.14
CA LYS A 149 7.33 4.25 -2.64
C LYS A 149 8.70 3.56 -2.53
N TYR A 150 8.99 2.90 -1.42
CA TYR A 150 10.24 2.16 -1.24
C TYR A 150 10.33 0.94 -2.15
N VAL A 151 9.25 0.15 -2.22
CA VAL A 151 9.17 -1.03 -3.11
C VAL A 151 9.41 -0.65 -4.57
N PHE A 152 8.75 0.39 -5.07
CA PHE A 152 8.94 0.85 -6.45
C PHE A 152 10.36 1.36 -6.71
N THR A 153 10.97 2.03 -5.74
CA THR A 153 12.36 2.52 -5.85
C THR A 153 13.34 1.35 -5.92
N LEU A 154 13.15 0.33 -5.07
CA LEU A 154 13.94 -0.89 -5.08
C LEU A 154 13.81 -1.62 -6.42
N CYS A 155 12.59 -1.93 -6.86
CA CYS A 155 12.36 -2.62 -8.12
C CYS A 155 12.94 -1.85 -9.33
N SER A 156 12.76 -0.53 -9.37
CA SER A 156 13.28 0.30 -10.46
C SER A 156 14.80 0.29 -10.53
N LYS A 157 15.50 0.24 -9.39
CA LYS A 157 16.97 0.16 -9.35
C LYS A 157 17.47 -1.23 -9.67
N THR A 158 16.82 -2.27 -9.16
CA THR A 158 17.17 -3.66 -9.48
C THR A 158 17.02 -3.96 -10.97
N ILE A 159 15.92 -3.54 -11.61
CA ILE A 159 15.71 -3.77 -13.05
C ILE A 159 16.79 -3.07 -13.89
N ARG A 160 17.11 -1.80 -13.58
CA ARG A 160 18.14 -1.04 -14.29
C ARG A 160 19.57 -1.58 -14.11
N ALA A 161 19.82 -2.35 -13.05
CA ALA A 161 21.12 -2.97 -12.84
C ALA A 161 21.25 -4.32 -13.58
N ILE A 162 20.14 -4.87 -14.06
CA ILE A 162 20.08 -6.12 -14.85
C ILE A 162 20.11 -5.81 -16.36
N GLU A 163 19.56 -4.66 -16.79
CA GLU A 163 19.70 -4.10 -18.15
C GLU A 163 21.14 -3.65 -18.45
#